data_AF-A0A8T4YV01-F1
#
_entry.id   AF-A0A8T4YV01-F1
#
_cell.length_a   1.000
_cell.length_b   1.000
_cell.length_c   1.000
_cell.angle_alpha   90.00
_cell.angle_beta   90.00
_cell.angle_gamma   90.00
#
_symmetry.space_group_name_H-M   'P 1'
#
loop_
_entity.id
_entity.type
_entity.pdbx_description
1 polymer ?
#
loop_
_entity_poly.entity_id
_entity_poly.type
_entity_poly.pdbx_seq_one_letter_code
_entity_poly.pdbx_strand_id
1 'polypeptide(L)'
;MSGKFSSLPGEIYMLHILHNIGATSPERALTLEEIARWTAMDPLEAEINLRKLLKDRYISVEETLGVKRYFVTADGIRKVLSMYS
;
A
#
# COMPACT_ATOMS: atom_id res chain seq x y z
N MET A 1 -3.31 21.87 -0.63
CA MET A 1 -2.21 21.13 0.03
C MET A 1 -1.29 20.60 -1.06
N SER A 2 -0.17 21.26 -1.30
CA SER A 2 0.83 20.86 -2.29
C SER A 2 2.12 20.52 -1.54
N GLY A 3 2.36 19.25 -1.25
CA GLY A 3 3.51 18.86 -0.43
C GLY A 3 4.02 17.49 -0.82
N LYS A 4 5.18 17.42 -1.49
CA LYS A 4 6.04 16.25 -1.80
C LYS A 4 5.44 14.98 -2.46
N PHE A 5 4.15 14.70 -2.33
CA PHE A 5 3.53 13.43 -2.72
C PHE A 5 2.82 13.50 -4.08
N SER A 6 2.57 14.70 -4.63
CA SER A 6 1.92 14.89 -5.93
C SER A 6 2.78 14.46 -7.14
N SER A 7 4.06 14.14 -6.92
CA SER A 7 5.00 13.69 -7.96
C SER A 7 5.45 12.25 -7.78
N LEU A 8 4.93 11.52 -6.79
CA LEU A 8 5.32 10.13 -6.58
C LEU A 8 4.62 9.21 -7.57
N PRO A 9 5.28 8.11 -7.99
CA PRO A 9 4.58 7.01 -8.64
C PRO A 9 3.41 6.54 -7.75
N GLY A 10 2.28 6.19 -8.38
CA GLY A 10 1.05 5.81 -7.68
C GLY A 10 1.27 4.69 -6.65
N GLU A 11 2.09 3.70 -6.98
CA GLU A 11 2.45 2.62 -6.05
C GLU A 11 3.22 3.12 -4.81
N ILE A 12 4.10 4.10 -4.95
CA ILE A 12 4.87 4.64 -3.82
C ILE A 12 3.98 5.53 -2.95
N TYR A 13 3.07 6.30 -3.57
CA TYR A 13 2.02 7.02 -2.84
C TYR A 13 1.14 6.05 -2.04
N MET A 14 0.66 4.98 -2.67
CA MET A 14 -0.13 3.95 -2.00
C MET A 14 0.63 3.33 -0.81
N LEU A 15 1.88 2.92 -1.02
CA LEU A 15 2.71 2.33 0.03
C LEU A 15 2.84 3.25 1.25
N HIS A 16 3.05 4.55 1.02
CA HIS A 16 3.12 5.55 2.07
C HIS A 16 1.78 5.71 2.81
N ILE A 17 0.65 5.72 2.11
CA ILE A 17 -0.68 5.76 2.74
C ILE A 17 -0.92 4.51 3.61
N LEU A 18 -0.64 3.30 3.08
CA LEU A 18 -0.81 2.04 3.81
C LEU A 18 0.02 2.00 5.10
N HIS A 19 1.26 2.47 5.04
CA HIS A 19 2.11 2.61 6.23
C HIS A 19 1.49 3.56 7.25
N ASN A 20 1.02 4.74 6.81
CA ASN A 20 0.50 5.78 7.70
C ASN A 20 -0.80 5.39 8.40
N ILE A 21 -1.67 4.62 7.74
CA ILE A 21 -2.89 4.07 8.35
C ILE A 21 -2.62 2.81 9.17
N GLY A 22 -1.36 2.36 9.23
CA GLY A 22 -0.92 1.28 10.10
C GLY A 22 -1.21 -0.12 9.57
N ALA A 23 -1.41 -0.31 8.26
CA ALA A 23 -1.57 -1.62 7.62
C ALA A 23 -0.23 -2.35 7.52
N THR A 24 0.46 -2.54 8.64
CA THR A 24 1.86 -3.02 8.73
C THR A 24 1.99 -4.41 9.35
N SER A 25 0.88 -5.13 9.50
CA SER A 25 0.84 -6.50 9.99
C SER A 25 -0.38 -7.25 9.42
N PRO A 26 -0.38 -8.60 9.42
CA PRO A 26 -1.53 -9.42 9.00
C PRO A 26 -2.86 -9.02 9.64
N GLU A 27 -2.86 -8.73 10.94
CA GLU A 27 -4.05 -8.39 11.72
C GLU A 27 -4.65 -7.03 11.33
N ARG A 28 -3.86 -6.21 10.64
CA ARG A 28 -4.24 -4.88 10.13
C ARG A 28 -4.33 -4.85 8.61
N ALA A 29 -4.35 -6.01 7.95
CA ALA A 29 -4.41 -6.10 6.51
C ALA A 29 -5.76 -5.63 5.96
N LEU A 30 -5.71 -4.94 4.83
CA LEU A 30 -6.87 -4.27 4.20
C LEU A 30 -7.24 -4.91 2.88
N THR A 31 -8.53 -4.94 2.55
CA THR A 31 -9.00 -5.39 1.22
C THR A 31 -8.70 -4.36 0.13
N LEU A 32 -8.80 -4.75 -1.14
CA LEU A 32 -8.64 -3.82 -2.28
C LEU A 32 -9.56 -2.61 -2.15
N GLU A 33 -10.82 -2.81 -1.76
CA GLU A 33 -11.83 -1.77 -1.63
C GLU A 33 -11.51 -0.79 -0.50
N GLU A 34 -11.00 -1.30 0.63
CA GLU A 34 -10.53 -0.46 1.73
C GLU A 34 -9.33 0.38 1.31
N ILE A 35 -8.37 -0.24 0.60
CA ILE A 35 -7.17 0.44 0.11
C ILE A 35 -7.54 1.54 -0.90
N ALA A 36 -8.38 1.24 -1.89
CA ALA A 36 -8.86 2.22 -2.87
C ALA A 36 -9.53 3.42 -2.20
N ARG A 37 -10.30 3.18 -1.14
CA ARG A 37 -10.93 4.26 -0.35
C ARG A 37 -9.89 5.12 0.38
N TRP A 38 -8.91 4.50 1.03
CA TRP A 38 -7.86 5.23 1.77
C TRP A 38 -6.94 6.03 0.85
N THR A 39 -6.64 5.52 -0.35
CA THR A 39 -5.78 6.19 -1.32
C THR A 39 -6.53 7.17 -2.21
N ALA A 40 -7.86 7.16 -2.20
CA ALA A 40 -8.72 7.85 -3.16
C ALA A 40 -8.41 7.48 -4.63
N MET A 41 -8.07 6.21 -4.87
CA MET A 41 -7.80 5.66 -6.20
C MET A 41 -9.01 4.90 -6.74
N ASP A 42 -9.09 4.81 -8.06
CA ASP A 42 -9.97 3.85 -8.70
C ASP A 42 -9.55 2.40 -8.33
N PRO A 43 -10.49 1.46 -8.09
CA PRO A 43 -10.14 0.08 -7.74
C PRO A 43 -9.19 -0.61 -8.72
N LEU A 44 -9.32 -0.36 -10.03
CA LEU A 44 -8.43 -0.95 -11.04
C LEU A 44 -7.02 -0.37 -10.93
N GLU A 45 -6.91 0.95 -10.75
CA GLU A 45 -5.62 1.61 -10.50
C GLU A 45 -4.97 1.09 -9.22
N ALA A 46 -5.75 0.94 -8.16
CA ALA A 46 -5.28 0.39 -6.89
C ALA A 46 -4.77 -1.05 -7.07
N GLU A 47 -5.48 -1.89 -7.81
CA GLU A 47 -5.05 -3.26 -8.11
C GLU A 47 -3.72 -3.30 -8.89
N ILE A 48 -3.56 -2.44 -9.90
CA ILE A 48 -2.31 -2.32 -10.67
C ILE A 48 -1.14 -1.94 -9.75
N ASN A 49 -1.35 -0.98 -8.85
CA ASN A 49 -0.33 -0.53 -7.91
C ASN A 49 0.00 -1.60 -6.86
N LEU A 50 -0.98 -2.35 -6.35
CA LEU A 50 -0.76 -3.50 -5.46
C LEU A 50 0.10 -4.57 -6.14
N ARG A 51 -0.15 -4.88 -7.41
CA ARG A 51 0.65 -5.85 -8.17
C ARG A 51 2.12 -5.43 -8.28
N LYS A 52 2.40 -4.14 -8.48
CA LYS A 52 3.77 -3.60 -8.48
C LYS A 52 4.42 -3.75 -7.10
N LEU A 53 3.72 -3.35 -6.04
CA LEU A 53 4.24 -3.44 -4.67
C LEU A 53 4.49 -4.88 -4.21
N LEU A 54 3.63 -5.83 -4.63
CA LEU A 54 3.83 -7.25 -4.39
C LEU A 54 5.09 -7.77 -5.09
N LYS A 55 5.26 -7.41 -6.37
CA LYS A 55 6.44 -7.78 -7.17
C LYS A 55 7.74 -7.29 -6.50
N ASP A 56 7.71 -6.09 -5.93
CA ASP A 56 8.87 -5.50 -5.24
C ASP A 56 8.99 -5.95 -3.77
N ARG A 57 8.07 -6.79 -3.29
CA ARG A 57 8.00 -7.30 -1.90
C ARG A 57 7.80 -6.22 -0.84
N TYR A 58 7.29 -5.05 -1.21
CA TYR A 58 6.96 -3.98 -0.27
C TYR A 58 5.64 -4.19 0.47
N ILE A 59 4.76 -5.01 -0.10
CA ILE A 59 3.56 -5.50 0.58
C ILE A 59 3.50 -7.02 0.48
N SER A 60 2.76 -7.62 1.40
CA SER A 60 2.36 -9.02 1.37
C SER A 60 0.84 -9.10 1.26
N VAL A 61 0.35 -10.28 0.88
CA VAL A 61 -1.07 -10.60 0.79
C VAL A 61 -1.35 -11.86 1.59
N GLU A 62 -2.45 -11.84 2.33
CA GLU A 62 -3.06 -13.02 2.92
C GLU A 62 -4.44 -13.22 2.32
N GLU A 63 -4.84 -14.48 2.20
CA GLU A 63 -6.16 -14.84 1.70
C GLU A 63 -6.86 -15.67 2.76
N THR A 64 -7.97 -15.14 3.28
CA THR A 64 -8.83 -15.83 4.25
C THR A 64 -10.22 -15.92 3.67
N LEU A 65 -10.74 -17.15 3.55
CA LEU A 65 -12.08 -17.42 3.00
C LEU A 65 -12.31 -16.80 1.60
N GLY A 66 -11.28 -16.79 0.75
CA GLY A 66 -11.33 -16.22 -0.60
C GLY A 66 -11.20 -14.69 -0.66
N VAL A 67 -11.00 -14.01 0.48
CA VAL A 67 -10.83 -12.56 0.54
C VAL A 67 -9.35 -12.22 0.71
N LYS A 68 -8.78 -11.53 -0.28
CA LYS A 68 -7.41 -11.02 -0.23
C LYS A 68 -7.31 -9.77 0.63
N ARG A 69 -6.34 -9.76 1.53
CA ARG A 69 -6.00 -8.62 2.39
C ARG A 69 -4.51 -8.34 2.30
N TYR A 70 -4.14 -7.07 2.20
CA TYR A 70 -2.77 -6.64 1.96
C TYR A 70 -2.23 -5.85 3.16
N PHE A 71 -0.95 -6.05 3.45
CA PHE A 71 -0.23 -5.31 4.49
C PHE A 71 1.21 -5.03 4.07
N VAL A 72 1.80 -3.96 4.60
CA VAL A 72 3.17 -3.53 4.34
C VAL A 72 4.16 -4.46 5.03
N THR A 73 5.19 -4.89 4.30
CA THR A 73 6.27 -5.72 4.84
C THR A 73 7.34 -4.87 5.53
N ALA A 74 8.30 -5.51 6.22
CA ALA A 74 9.47 -4.81 6.73
C ALA A 74 10.25 -4.06 5.63
N ASP A 75 10.33 -4.60 4.40
CA ASP A 75 10.99 -3.95 3.28
C ASP A 75 10.20 -2.74 2.78
N GLY A 76 8.87 -2.82 2.76
CA GLY A 76 8.01 -1.68 2.46
C GLY A 76 8.14 -0.56 3.48
N ILE A 77 8.22 -0.89 4.78
CA ILE A 77 8.45 0.09 5.85
C ILE A 77 9.79 0.79 5.65
N ARG A 78 10.88 0.04 5.41
CA ARG A 78 12.19 0.62 5.11
C ARG A 78 12.15 1.56 3.91
N LYS A 79 11.43 1.17 2.86
CA LYS A 79 11.25 2.01 1.67
C LYS A 79 10.56 3.32 2.01
N VAL A 80 9.47 3.30 2.78
CA VAL A 80 8.79 4.52 3.22
C VAL A 80 9.70 5.40 4.06
N LEU A 81 10.41 4.82 5.04
CA LEU A 81 11.34 5.58 5.89
C LEU A 81 12.48 6.23 5.09
N SER A 82 12.97 5.57 4.04
CA SER A 82 14.00 6.15 3.15
C SER A 82 13.54 7.37 2.36
N MET A 83 12.22 7.62 2.22
CA MET A 83 11.70 8.78 1.50
C MET A 83 11.86 10.10 2.28
N TYR A 84 12.13 10.01 3.58
CA TYR A 84 12.33 11.16 4.46
C TYR A 84 13.81 11.48 4.71
N SER A 85 14.72 10.62 4.23
CA SER A 85 16.17 10.78 4.37
C SER A 85 16.76 11.70 3.31
#